data_AF-A0AA37TCD4-F1
#
_entry.id   AF-A0AA37TCD4-F1
#
_cell.length_a   1.000
_cell.length_b   1.000
_cell.length_c   1.000
_cell.angle_alpha   90.00
_cell.angle_beta   90.00
_cell.angle_gamma   90.00
#
_symmetry.space_group_name_H-M   'P 1'
#
loop_
_entity.id
_entity.type
_entity.pdbx_description
1 polymer ?
#
loop_
_entity_poly.entity_id
_entity_poly.type
_entity_poly.pdbx_seq_one_letter_code
_entity_poly.pdbx_strand_id
1 'polypeptide(L)' 'MPNNQHVKRVAKIIGTQVELAKRLGVKPATVNQWVTGVRRVPPIRAVQMEDITDGVVSRIDLCPNFPWQTLEKAG' A
#
# COMPACT_ATOMS: atom_id res chain seq x y z
N MET A 1 -8.56 0.48 -12.82
CA MET A 1 -9.35 0.42 -11.57
C MET A 1 -8.74 1.40 -10.59
N PRO A 2 -9.49 2.04 -9.68
CA PRO A 2 -8.90 3.03 -8.80
C PRO A 2 -8.01 2.35 -7.75
N ASN A 3 -6.76 2.83 -7.59
CA ASN A 3 -5.69 2.24 -6.77
C ASN A 3 -6.11 2.02 -5.29
N ASN A 4 -7.15 2.73 -4.84
CA ASN A 4 -7.70 2.65 -3.50
C ASN A 4 -8.34 1.29 -3.17
N GLN A 5 -8.78 0.51 -4.17
CA GLN A 5 -9.30 -0.85 -3.94
C GLN A 5 -8.21 -1.83 -3.49
N HIS A 6 -6.98 -1.66 -3.98
CA HIS A 6 -5.86 -2.51 -3.57
C HIS A 6 -5.52 -2.32 -2.09
N VAL A 7 -5.58 -1.07 -1.60
CA VAL A 7 -5.38 -0.77 -0.16
C VAL A 7 -6.48 -1.42 0.70
N LYS A 8 -7.74 -1.37 0.26
CA LYS A 8 -8.83 -2.09 0.94
C LYS A 8 -8.59 -3.60 0.97
N ARG A 9 -8.07 -4.16 -0.13
CA ARG A 9 -7.74 -5.58 -0.22
C ARG A 9 -6.63 -5.97 0.75
N VAL A 10 -5.54 -5.20 0.82
CA VAL A 10 -4.47 -5.38 1.82
C VAL A 10 -5.06 -5.38 3.23
N ALA A 11 -5.88 -4.39 3.57
CA ALA A 11 -6.51 -4.31 4.88
C ALA A 11 -7.41 -5.53 5.18
N LYS A 12 -8.08 -6.10 4.17
CA LYS A 12 -8.91 -7.30 4.31
C LYS A 12 -8.07 -8.58 4.48
N ILE A 13 -6.90 -8.66 3.82
CA ILE A 13 -5.95 -9.78 3.96
C ILE A 13 -5.37 -9.81 5.39
N ILE A 14 -4.95 -8.64 5.89
CA ILE A 14 -4.44 -8.51 7.27
C ILE A 14 -5.58 -8.65 8.30
N GLY A 15 -6.81 -8.33 7.90
CA GLY A 15 -8.03 -8.45 8.69
C GLY A 15 -8.71 -7.10 8.91
N THR A 16 -7.97 -6.07 9.34
CA THR A 16 -8.51 -4.71 9.50
C THR A 16 -7.57 -3.60 9.03
N GLN A 17 -8.14 -2.42 8.72
CA GLN A 17 -7.35 -1.21 8.41
C GLN A 17 -6.50 -0.75 9.60
N VAL A 18 -6.96 -1.00 10.84
CA VAL A 18 -6.24 -0.66 12.07
C VAL A 18 -5.00 -1.54 12.22
N GLU A 19 -5.13 -2.85 11.97
CA GLU A 19 -3.99 -3.77 12.04
C GLU A 19 -2.97 -3.47 10.94
N LEU A 20 -3.43 -3.17 9.72
CA LEU A 20 -2.57 -2.66 8.66
C LEU A 20 -1.82 -1.39 9.10
N ALA A 21 -2.52 -0.45 9.73
CA ALA A 21 -1.91 0.79 10.21
C ALA A 21 -0.84 0.52 11.29
N LYS A 22 -1.11 -0.40 12.23
CA LYS A 22 -0.15 -0.83 13.26
C LYS A 22 1.08 -1.48 12.64
N ARG A 23 0.91 -2.44 11.72
CA ARG A 23 2.01 -3.12 11.01
C ARG A 23 2.88 -2.14 10.22
N LEU A 24 2.26 -1.12 9.64
CA LEU A 24 2.94 -0.05 8.92
C LEU A 24 3.44 1.10 9.81
N GLY A 25 3.20 1.07 11.12
CA GLY A 25 3.57 2.17 12.02
C GLY A 25 2.94 3.52 11.66
N VAL A 26 1.70 3.53 11.16
CA VAL A 26 0.93 4.74 10.84
C VAL A 26 -0.37 4.85 11.60
N LYS A 27 -0.94 6.05 11.57
CA LYS A 27 -2.27 6.29 12.10
C LYS A 27 -3.32 5.64 11.19
N PRO A 28 -4.40 5.05 11.74
CA PRO A 28 -5.51 4.50 10.95
C PRO A 28 -6.13 5.52 9.98
N ALA A 29 -6.14 6.81 10.37
CA ALA A 29 -6.57 7.90 9.49
C ALA A 29 -5.76 7.99 8.19
N THR A 30 -4.46 7.68 8.23
CA THR A 30 -3.61 7.65 7.04
C THR A 30 -4.03 6.54 6.08
N VAL A 31 -4.32 5.35 6.61
CA VAL A 31 -4.86 4.24 5.82
C VAL A 31 -6.21 4.61 5.21
N ASN A 32 -7.10 5.23 5.99
CA ASN A 32 -8.38 5.71 5.49
C ASN A 32 -8.22 6.73 4.35
N GLN A 33 -7.26 7.67 4.44
CA GLN A 33 -6.97 8.62 3.36
C GLN A 33 -6.53 7.94 2.06
N TRP A 34 -5.81 6.81 2.13
CA TRP A 34 -5.46 6.01 0.96
C TRP A 34 -6.67 5.25 0.39
N VAL A 35 -7.47 4.67 1.28
CA VAL A 35 -8.69 3.92 0.95
C VAL A 35 -9.78 4.81 0.33
N THR A 36 -9.87 6.06 0.76
CA THR A 36 -10.81 7.05 0.23
C THR A 36 -10.27 7.77 -1.01
N GLY A 37 -8.98 7.62 -1.32
CA GLY A 37 -8.33 8.30 -2.44
C GLY A 37 -7.97 9.77 -2.15
N VAL A 38 -8.18 10.25 -0.92
CA VAL A 38 -7.77 11.60 -0.47
C VAL A 38 -6.25 11.77 -0.59
N ARG A 39 -5.48 10.72 -0.27
CA ARG A 39 -4.03 10.67 -0.50
C ARG A 39 -3.66 9.44 -1.31
N ARG A 40 -2.61 9.56 -2.11
CA ARG A 40 -1.97 8.41 -2.77
C ARG A 40 -1.09 7.65 -1.78
N VAL A 41 -0.94 6.35 -2.00
CA VAL A 41 -0.02 5.50 -1.24
C VAL A 41 1.42 5.86 -1.65
N PRO A 42 2.29 6.22 -0.70
CA PRO A 42 3.71 6.43 -1.00
C PRO A 42 4.37 5.12 -1.44
N PRO A 43 5.36 5.14 -2.34
CA PRO A 43 6.06 3.95 -2.81
C PRO A 43 6.65 3.13 -1.65
N ILE A 44 7.32 3.76 -0.68
CA ILE A 44 7.84 3.07 0.51
C ILE A 44 6.74 2.25 1.22
N ARG A 45 5.51 2.77 1.30
CA ARG A 45 4.40 2.06 1.95
C ARG A 45 3.84 0.96 1.06
N ALA A 46 3.85 1.14 -0.24
CA ALA A 46 3.44 0.12 -1.19
C ALA A 46 4.36 -1.12 -1.09
N VAL A 47 5.67 -0.94 -0.96
CA VAL A 47 6.62 -2.05 -0.72
C VAL A 47 6.33 -2.75 0.61
N GLN A 48 6.14 -1.99 1.69
CA GLN A 48 5.81 -2.58 2.99
C GLN A 48 4.49 -3.36 2.96
N MET A 49 3.47 -2.85 2.27
CA MET A 49 2.20 -3.57 2.12
C MET A 49 2.38 -4.86 1.33
N GLU A 50 3.15 -4.85 0.24
CA GLU A 50 3.46 -6.04 -0.54
C GLU A 50 4.13 -7.11 0.35
N ASP A 51 5.17 -6.71 1.10
CA ASP A 51 5.88 -7.58 2.04
C ASP A 51 4.95 -8.17 3.11
N ILE A 52 4.11 -7.35 3.76
CA ILE A 52 3.18 -7.81 4.79
C ILE A 52 2.12 -8.76 4.20
N THR A 53 1.78 -8.61 2.93
CA THR A 53 0.82 -9.48 2.23
C THR A 53 1.48 -10.63 1.49
N ASP A 54 2.77 -10.88 1.70
CA ASP A 54 3.51 -11.96 1.05
C ASP A 54 3.37 -11.93 -0.49
N GLY A 55 3.38 -10.73 -1.08
CA GLY A 55 3.25 -10.53 -2.52
C GLY A 55 1.82 -10.67 -3.09
N VAL A 56 0.80 -10.91 -2.27
CA VAL A 56 -0.61 -10.99 -2.74
C VAL A 56 -1.08 -9.68 -3.39
N VAL A 57 -0.55 -8.54 -2.94
CA VAL A 57 -0.79 -7.25 -3.58
C VAL A 57 0.54 -6.62 -3.97
N SER A 58 0.74 -6.38 -5.26
CA SER A 58 1.97 -5.77 -5.76
C SER A 58 2.02 -4.27 -5.49
N ARG A 59 3.22 -3.77 -5.20
CA ARG A 59 3.52 -2.34 -5.06
C ARG A 59 3.13 -1.52 -6.30
N ILE A 60 3.14 -2.14 -7.48
CA ILE A 60 2.76 -1.57 -8.76
C ILE A 60 1.25 -1.27 -8.80
N ASP A 61 0.42 -2.15 -8.25
CA ASP A 61 -1.03 -1.92 -8.14
C ASP A 61 -1.36 -0.84 -7.12
N LEU A 62 -0.60 -0.78 -6.01
CA LEU A 62 -0.79 0.21 -4.95
C LEU A 62 -0.30 1.61 -5.37
N CYS A 63 0.81 1.69 -6.10
CA CYS A 63 1.41 2.92 -6.57
C CYS A 63 1.89 2.81 -8.03
N PRO A 64 0.96 2.76 -9.01
CA PRO A 64 1.29 2.66 -10.44
C PRO A 64 1.96 3.92 -10.98
N ASN A 65 1.79 5.05 -10.29
CA ASN A 65 2.32 6.35 -10.74
C ASN A 65 3.79 6.58 -10.33
N PHE A 66 4.43 5.57 -9.73
CA PHE A 66 5.83 5.62 -9.32
C PHE A 66 6.67 4.73 -10.24
N PRO A 67 7.83 5.21 -10.75
CA PRO A 67 8.66 4.46 -11.69
C PRO A 67 9.47 3.37 -10.98
N TRP A 68 8.82 2.26 -10.64
CA TRP A 68 9.44 1.11 -9.95
C TRP A 68 10.66 0.55 -10.67
N GLN A 69 10.61 0.49 -12.01
CA GLN A 69 11.69 -0.02 -12.86
C GLN A 69 12.99 0.79 -12.76
N THR A 70 12.96 2.02 -12.24
CA THR A 70 14.16 2.85 -12.08
C THR A 70 14.92 2.51 -10.79
N LEU A 71 14.27 1.97 -9.76
CA LEU A 71 14.92 1.60 -8.50
C LEU A 71 15.81 0.34 -8.62
N GLU A 72 15.49 -0.59 -9.52
CA GLU A 72 16.25 -1.84 -9.69
C GLU A 72 17.64 -1.65 -10.31
N LYS A 73 17.91 -0.50 -10.95
CA LYS A 73 19.19 -0.23 -11.65
C LYS A 73 20.21 0.56 -10.82
N ALA A 74 19.93 0.84 -9.55
CA ALA A 74 20.80 1.64 -8.69
C ALA A 74 21.47 0.82 -7.56
N GLY A 75 21.65 -0.49 -7.78
CA GLY A 75 22.43 -1.39 -6.94
C GLY A 75 23.81 -1.66 -7.54
#